data_AF-A0A850C1N8-F1
#
_entry.id   AF-A0A850C1N8-F1
#
_cell.length_a   1.000
_cell.length_b   1.000
_cell.length_c   1.000
_cell.angle_alpha   90.00
_cell.angle_beta   90.00
_cell.angle_gamma   90.00
#
_symmetry.space_group_name_H-M   'P 1'
#
loop_
_entity.id
_entity.type
_entity.pdbx_description
1 polymer ?
#
loop_
_entity_poly.entity_id
_entity_poly.type
_entity_poly.pdbx_seq_one_letter_code
_entity_poly.pdbx_strand_id
1 'polypeptide(L)'
;MKPTAQRRRDRRDLLDVLLGRMLRGVLTVPERALLAETVREEQRTADQTRRSLGETSNAYGKHRAAADAAIREAEQLAENFQGRAQAYEQRALDAEEQLTAYRAFGEQRFGEPVDPASLWPMSAVEAILEAKTRAEQAEDLLRVAHKTSNEAEQQRAAAEQALGRSENAREHLRRRYGEAARAAEQAEAVTAETKRLMDRRTRTLRERAERAERDLATLREGVRECGGDPTTVQNVYAQLRMWRNSAQQAEHRAARYRLAWMACRRDRKADRAAMADEAHIVAAAHRAARYGSELFAAGRTEAERELGRRILAAFTEPEPTPTASAALTVDEAADNLRQWAAAGIPAADLLAEPDEPTRPVSLGRPCAYCGHARNHHPCGGPCCVGNTETRCGCPTFTAAEPAHQ
;
A
#
# COMPACT_ATOMS: atom_id res chain seq x y z
N MET A 1 -3.51 -21.72 -15.27
CA MET A 1 -2.83 -20.41 -15.50
C MET A 1 -3.42 -19.39 -14.54
N LYS A 2 -2.62 -18.73 -13.68
CA LYS A 2 -3.16 -17.68 -12.79
C LYS A 2 -3.58 -16.46 -13.64
N PRO A 3 -4.76 -15.87 -13.44
CA PRO A 3 -5.12 -14.63 -14.14
C PRO A 3 -4.11 -13.55 -13.78
N THR A 4 -3.57 -12.86 -14.79
CA THR A 4 -2.65 -11.73 -14.57
C THR A 4 -3.36 -10.61 -13.81
N ALA A 5 -2.60 -9.79 -13.07
CA ALA A 5 -3.15 -8.66 -12.33
C ALA A 5 -3.94 -7.72 -13.27
N GLN A 6 -3.46 -7.55 -14.51
CA GLN A 6 -4.14 -6.78 -15.55
C GLN A 6 -5.53 -7.34 -15.87
N ARG A 7 -5.65 -8.66 -16.13
CA ARG A 7 -6.96 -9.28 -16.40
C ARG A 7 -7.96 -9.08 -15.26
N ARG A 8 -7.49 -9.06 -14.00
CA ARG A 8 -8.36 -8.77 -12.85
C ARG A 8 -8.83 -7.32 -12.83
N ARG A 9 -7.95 -6.37 -13.18
CA ARG A 9 -8.31 -4.95 -13.32
C ARG A 9 -9.32 -4.77 -14.44
N ASP A 10 -9.04 -5.30 -15.63
CA ASP A 10 -9.93 -5.20 -16.80
C ASP A 10 -11.33 -5.77 -16.49
N ARG A 11 -11.42 -6.89 -15.76
CA ARG A 11 -12.71 -7.46 -15.32
C ARG A 11 -13.46 -6.59 -14.32
N ARG A 12 -12.75 -5.92 -13.39
CA ARG A 12 -13.38 -4.97 -12.45
C ARG A 12 -13.91 -3.74 -13.17
N ASP A 13 -13.12 -3.18 -14.07
CA ASP A 13 -13.52 -2.02 -14.88
C ASP A 13 -14.77 -2.36 -15.72
N LEU A 14 -14.81 -3.56 -16.31
CA LEU A 14 -15.99 -4.07 -17.02
C LEU A 14 -17.21 -4.22 -16.08
N LEU A 15 -17.02 -4.80 -14.90
CA LEU A 15 -18.06 -4.94 -13.88
C LEU A 15 -18.65 -3.58 -13.47
N ASP A 16 -17.81 -2.58 -13.22
CA ASP A 16 -18.23 -1.23 -12.81
C ASP A 16 -19.06 -0.55 -13.92
N VAL A 17 -18.66 -0.71 -15.18
CA VAL A 17 -19.42 -0.21 -16.34
C VAL A 17 -20.79 -0.90 -16.45
N LEU A 18 -20.83 -2.23 -16.34
CA LEU A 18 -22.06 -3.01 -16.46
C LEU A 18 -23.02 -2.72 -15.28
N LEU A 19 -22.51 -2.63 -14.05
CA LEU A 19 -23.29 -2.26 -12.87
C LEU A 19 -23.83 -0.82 -13.00
N GLY A 20 -23.03 0.13 -13.46
CA GLY A 20 -23.48 1.49 -13.72
C GLY A 20 -24.58 1.58 -14.79
N ARG A 21 -24.54 0.73 -15.82
CA ARG A 21 -25.62 0.61 -16.82
C ARG A 21 -26.86 -0.09 -16.26
N MET A 22 -26.70 -1.12 -15.44
CA MET A 22 -27.79 -1.80 -14.74
C MET A 22 -28.57 -0.83 -13.85
N LEU A 23 -27.88 -0.02 -13.05
CA LEU A 23 -28.49 0.97 -12.15
C LEU A 23 -29.30 2.05 -12.90
N ARG A 24 -28.92 2.35 -14.15
CA ARG A 24 -29.66 3.26 -15.04
C ARG A 24 -30.81 2.59 -15.80
N GLY A 25 -30.98 1.27 -15.69
CA GLY A 25 -32.02 0.52 -16.39
C GLY A 25 -31.78 0.37 -17.90
N VAL A 26 -30.56 0.62 -18.38
CA VAL A 26 -30.21 0.61 -19.83
C VAL A 26 -29.42 -0.63 -20.25
N LEU A 27 -29.43 -1.67 -19.41
CA LEU A 27 -28.67 -2.90 -19.66
C LEU A 27 -29.42 -3.79 -20.67
N THR A 28 -28.78 -4.07 -21.80
CA THR A 28 -29.31 -4.96 -22.82
C THR A 28 -29.27 -6.42 -22.36
N VAL A 29 -30.00 -7.31 -23.05
CA VAL A 29 -29.96 -8.76 -22.79
C VAL A 29 -28.53 -9.35 -22.84
N PRO A 30 -27.71 -9.10 -23.87
CA PRO A 30 -26.34 -9.62 -23.91
C PRO A 30 -25.47 -9.04 -22.79
N GLU A 31 -25.62 -7.77 -22.44
CA GLU A 31 -24.89 -7.15 -21.32
C GLU A 31 -25.28 -7.77 -19.97
N ARG A 32 -26.55 -8.15 -19.78
CA ARG A 32 -27.01 -8.91 -18.60
C ARG A 32 -26.33 -10.29 -18.51
N ALA A 33 -26.22 -10.99 -19.64
CA ALA A 33 -25.54 -12.28 -19.68
C ALA A 33 -24.05 -12.15 -19.36
N LEU A 34 -23.38 -11.16 -19.95
CA LEU A 34 -21.97 -10.86 -19.69
C LEU A 34 -21.72 -10.47 -18.22
N LEU A 35 -22.61 -9.67 -17.61
CA LEU A 35 -22.53 -9.34 -16.18
C LEU A 35 -22.63 -10.59 -15.32
N ALA A 36 -23.61 -11.46 -15.59
CA ALA A 36 -23.78 -12.71 -14.84
C ALA A 36 -22.55 -13.64 -14.96
N GLU A 37 -21.98 -13.76 -16.16
CA GLU A 37 -20.76 -14.54 -16.39
C GLU A 37 -19.56 -13.95 -15.64
N THR A 38 -19.37 -12.62 -15.70
CA THR A 38 -18.27 -11.94 -15.02
C THR A 38 -18.36 -12.10 -13.50
N VAL A 39 -19.57 -12.01 -12.93
CA VAL A 39 -19.80 -12.26 -11.49
C VAL A 39 -19.46 -13.70 -11.11
N ARG A 40 -19.90 -14.69 -11.89
CA ARG A 40 -19.56 -16.10 -11.64
C ARG A 40 -18.05 -16.35 -11.71
N GLU A 41 -17.36 -15.70 -12.63
CA GLU A 41 -15.91 -15.81 -12.78
C GLU A 41 -15.14 -15.19 -11.59
N GLU A 42 -15.57 -14.03 -11.10
CA GLU A 42 -15.00 -13.42 -9.90
C GLU A 42 -15.28 -14.27 -8.66
N GLN A 43 -16.47 -14.86 -8.54
CA GLN A 43 -16.80 -15.79 -7.46
C GLN A 43 -15.94 -17.06 -7.52
N ARG A 44 -15.77 -17.68 -8.69
CA ARG A 44 -14.86 -18.82 -8.89
C ARG A 44 -13.42 -18.47 -8.50
N THR A 45 -12.94 -17.30 -8.91
CA THR A 45 -11.59 -16.80 -8.57
C THR A 45 -11.44 -16.59 -7.06
N ALA A 46 -12.45 -16.04 -6.40
CA ALA A 46 -12.46 -15.85 -4.94
C ALA A 46 -12.45 -17.20 -4.20
N ASP A 47 -13.25 -18.18 -4.65
CA ASP A 47 -13.30 -19.52 -4.07
C ASP A 47 -12.00 -20.28 -4.24
N GLN A 48 -11.36 -20.16 -5.41
CA GLN A 48 -10.04 -20.73 -5.65
C GLN A 48 -8.99 -20.08 -4.73
N THR A 49 -9.06 -18.76 -4.55
CA THR A 49 -8.14 -18.05 -3.65
C THR A 49 -8.34 -18.51 -2.20
N ARG A 50 -9.59 -18.62 -1.73
CA ARG A 50 -9.92 -19.15 -0.39
C ARG A 50 -9.40 -20.57 -0.19
N ARG A 51 -9.59 -21.46 -1.17
CA ARG A 51 -9.05 -22.82 -1.14
C ARG A 51 -7.52 -22.84 -1.05
N SER A 52 -6.85 -22.07 -1.91
CA SER A 52 -5.39 -21.99 -1.89
C SER A 52 -4.83 -21.44 -0.57
N LEU A 53 -5.51 -20.46 0.05
CA LEU A 53 -5.13 -19.93 1.36
C LEU A 53 -5.40 -20.95 2.49
N GLY A 54 -6.46 -21.74 2.38
CA GLY A 54 -6.73 -22.84 3.31
C GLY A 54 -5.67 -23.94 3.20
N GLU A 55 -5.27 -24.30 1.98
CA GLU A 55 -4.21 -25.28 1.71
C GLU A 55 -2.85 -24.81 2.25
N THR A 56 -2.46 -23.55 2.02
CA THR A 56 -1.21 -23.02 2.58
C THR A 56 -1.27 -22.95 4.10
N SER A 57 -2.38 -22.52 4.70
CA SER A 57 -2.55 -22.50 6.16
C SER A 57 -2.45 -23.91 6.76
N ASN A 58 -3.03 -24.92 6.10
CA ASN A 58 -2.90 -26.31 6.51
C ASN A 58 -1.47 -26.83 6.35
N ALA A 59 -0.76 -26.45 5.28
CA ALA A 59 0.64 -26.80 5.09
C ALA A 59 1.52 -26.18 6.20
N TYR A 60 1.34 -24.90 6.53
CA TYR A 60 2.02 -24.26 7.65
C TYR A 60 1.71 -24.96 8.98
N GLY A 61 0.46 -25.34 9.21
CA GLY A 61 0.06 -26.12 10.39
C GLY A 61 0.80 -27.46 10.50
N LYS A 62 0.94 -28.18 9.38
CA LYS A 62 1.72 -29.44 9.33
C LYS A 62 3.21 -29.22 9.58
N HIS A 63 3.80 -28.18 8.97
CA HIS A 63 5.21 -27.85 9.21
C HIS A 63 5.47 -27.45 10.66
N ARG A 64 4.58 -26.69 11.27
CA ARG A 64 4.65 -26.36 12.70
C ARG A 64 4.57 -27.62 13.57
N ALA A 65 3.59 -28.48 13.34
CA ALA A 65 3.46 -29.74 14.09
C ALA A 65 4.70 -30.64 13.94
N ALA A 66 5.31 -30.68 12.74
CA ALA A 66 6.55 -31.42 12.51
C ALA A 66 7.76 -30.80 13.24
N ALA A 67 7.87 -29.46 13.24
CA ALA A 67 8.90 -28.76 14.00
C ALA A 67 8.76 -28.98 15.51
N ASP A 68 7.53 -28.88 16.04
CA ASP A 68 7.23 -29.13 17.46
C ASP A 68 7.50 -30.60 17.86
N ALA A 69 7.36 -31.55 16.92
CA ALA A 69 7.76 -32.94 17.14
C ALA A 69 9.29 -33.11 17.18
N ALA A 70 10.00 -32.53 16.21
CA ALA A 70 11.46 -32.58 16.16
C ALA A 70 12.13 -31.92 17.37
N ILE A 71 11.58 -30.81 17.88
CA ILE A 71 12.05 -30.15 19.11
C ILE A 71 11.90 -31.08 20.30
N ARG A 72 10.73 -31.73 20.47
CA ARG A 72 10.50 -32.67 21.58
C ARG A 72 11.42 -33.88 21.52
N GLU A 73 11.69 -34.42 20.33
CA GLU A 73 12.68 -35.50 20.16
C GLU A 73 14.10 -35.04 20.52
N ALA A 74 14.49 -33.83 20.13
CA ALA A 74 15.79 -33.25 20.48
C ALA A 74 15.92 -32.98 21.99
N GLU A 75 14.87 -32.47 22.65
CA GLU A 75 14.82 -32.28 24.10
C GLU A 75 14.98 -33.61 24.84
N GLN A 76 14.26 -34.66 24.43
CA GLN A 76 14.39 -36.00 25.00
C GLN A 76 15.80 -36.58 24.82
N LEU A 77 16.42 -36.39 23.66
CA LEU A 77 17.80 -36.80 23.42
C LEU A 77 18.76 -36.04 24.33
N ALA A 78 18.59 -34.72 24.49
CA ALA A 78 19.41 -33.90 25.37
C ALA A 78 19.29 -34.35 26.85
N GLU A 79 18.08 -34.60 27.34
CA GLU A 79 17.83 -35.15 28.68
C GLU A 79 18.53 -36.50 28.88
N ASN A 80 18.45 -37.39 27.90
CA ASN A 80 19.14 -38.69 27.94
C ASN A 80 20.67 -38.53 27.97
N PHE A 81 21.23 -37.61 27.20
CA PHE A 81 22.67 -37.32 27.22
C PHE A 81 23.10 -36.72 28.55
N GLN A 82 22.31 -35.80 29.12
CA GLN A 82 22.57 -35.21 30.43
C GLN A 82 22.57 -36.29 31.53
N GLY A 83 21.58 -37.19 31.53
CA GLY A 83 21.52 -38.31 32.47
C GLY A 83 22.72 -39.25 32.34
N ARG A 84 23.17 -39.53 31.10
CA ARG A 84 24.39 -40.33 30.88
C ARG A 84 25.65 -39.62 31.34
N ALA A 85 25.78 -38.32 31.07
CA ALA A 85 26.93 -37.51 31.50
C ALA A 85 27.04 -37.50 33.03
N GLN A 86 25.92 -37.25 33.74
CA GLN A 86 25.86 -37.33 35.20
C GLN A 86 26.25 -38.73 35.72
N ALA A 87 25.80 -39.79 35.06
CA ALA A 87 26.19 -41.15 35.43
C ALA A 87 27.69 -41.44 35.21
N TYR A 88 28.32 -40.84 34.20
CA TYR A 88 29.77 -40.94 33.99
C TYR A 88 30.55 -40.10 35.00
N GLU A 89 30.09 -38.89 35.29
CA GLU A 89 30.69 -38.02 36.31
C GLU A 89 30.66 -38.70 37.69
N GLN A 90 29.53 -39.28 38.08
CA GLN A 90 29.44 -40.04 39.32
C GLN A 90 30.42 -41.21 39.35
N ARG A 91 30.54 -41.99 38.26
CA ARG A 91 31.52 -43.10 38.19
C ARG A 91 32.97 -42.62 38.27
N ALA A 92 33.26 -41.44 37.72
CA ALA A 92 34.59 -40.84 37.80
C ALA A 92 34.91 -40.42 39.25
N LEU A 93 33.95 -39.78 39.95
CA LEU A 93 34.07 -39.45 41.37
C LEU A 93 34.24 -40.70 42.23
N ASP A 94 33.45 -41.75 42.00
CA ASP A 94 33.57 -43.03 42.70
C ASP A 94 34.96 -43.68 42.46
N ALA A 95 35.50 -43.56 41.23
CA ALA A 95 36.84 -44.06 40.90
C ALA A 95 37.96 -43.23 41.54
N GLU A 96 37.81 -41.90 41.63
CA GLU A 96 38.74 -41.02 42.35
C GLU A 96 38.74 -41.30 43.85
N GLU A 97 37.57 -41.57 44.45
CA GLU A 97 37.46 -41.98 45.85
C GLU A 97 38.18 -43.32 46.08
N GLN A 98 37.98 -44.31 45.20
CA GLN A 98 38.72 -45.58 45.25
C GLN A 98 40.24 -45.37 45.12
N LEU A 99 40.68 -44.55 44.16
CA LEU A 99 42.09 -44.18 43.99
C LEU A 99 42.68 -43.56 45.26
N THR A 100 41.93 -42.66 45.89
CA THR A 100 42.32 -41.99 47.13
C THR A 100 42.43 -43.00 48.28
N ALA A 101 41.46 -43.92 48.40
CA ALA A 101 41.50 -45.00 49.39
C ALA A 101 42.69 -45.95 49.18
N TYR A 102 43.01 -46.29 47.92
CA TYR A 102 44.17 -47.11 47.59
C TYR A 102 45.50 -46.40 47.89
N ARG A 103 45.61 -45.10 47.61
CA ARG A 103 46.81 -44.31 47.98
C ARG A 103 47.01 -44.30 49.49
N ALA A 104 45.95 -44.02 50.25
CA ALA A 104 45.98 -44.05 51.71
C ALA A 104 46.40 -45.43 52.25
N PHE A 105 45.88 -46.51 51.67
CA PHE A 105 46.28 -47.88 52.03
C PHE A 105 47.76 -48.18 51.70
N GLY A 106 48.23 -47.73 50.54
CA GLY A 106 49.63 -47.87 50.10
C GLY A 106 50.60 -47.14 51.02
N GLU A 107 50.30 -45.88 51.36
CA GLU A 107 51.08 -45.09 52.33
C GLU A 107 51.14 -45.77 53.70
N GLN A 108 50.00 -46.27 54.19
CA GLN A 108 49.93 -46.97 55.48
C GLN A 108 50.75 -48.27 55.49
N ARG A 109 50.83 -48.99 54.37
CA ARG A 109 51.48 -50.31 54.31
C ARG A 109 52.96 -50.27 53.96
N PHE A 110 53.40 -49.29 53.17
CA PHE A 110 54.76 -49.26 52.62
C PHE A 110 55.61 -48.09 53.12
N GLY A 111 55.05 -47.10 53.81
CA GLY A 111 55.80 -46.02 54.47
C GLY A 111 56.46 -44.99 53.54
N GLU A 112 56.38 -45.18 52.22
CA GLU A 112 56.85 -44.26 51.19
C GLU A 112 55.76 -44.08 50.10
N PRO A 113 55.67 -42.89 49.47
CA PRO A 113 54.73 -42.65 48.39
C PRO A 113 55.07 -43.53 47.19
N VAL A 114 54.27 -44.56 46.94
CA VAL A 114 54.48 -45.46 45.80
C VAL A 114 53.95 -44.79 44.53
N ASP A 115 54.79 -44.73 43.49
CA ASP A 115 54.40 -44.20 42.18
C ASP A 115 53.25 -45.04 41.61
N PRO A 116 52.05 -44.48 41.39
CA PRO A 116 50.90 -45.23 40.90
C PRO A 116 51.16 -45.92 39.55
N ALA A 117 52.10 -45.42 38.74
CA ALA A 117 52.48 -46.07 37.48
C ALA A 117 53.16 -47.44 37.68
N SER A 118 53.71 -47.72 38.87
CA SER A 118 54.43 -48.96 39.18
C SER A 118 53.54 -50.08 39.76
N LEU A 119 52.35 -49.72 40.27
CA LEU A 119 51.43 -50.65 40.95
C LEU A 119 50.20 -51.00 40.10
N TRP A 120 49.89 -50.21 39.08
CA TRP A 120 48.65 -50.35 38.33
C TRP A 120 48.86 -51.22 37.09
N PRO A 121 47.99 -52.22 36.82
CA PRO A 121 48.02 -52.92 35.55
C PRO A 121 47.74 -51.90 34.43
N MET A 122 48.52 -51.94 33.34
CA MET A 122 48.41 -51.04 32.18
C MET A 122 46.96 -50.83 31.68
N SER A 123 46.11 -51.84 31.83
CA SER A 123 44.68 -51.80 31.51
C SER A 123 43.91 -50.70 32.24
N ALA A 124 44.34 -50.29 33.44
CA ALA A 124 43.68 -49.24 34.21
C ALA A 124 44.05 -47.83 33.72
N VAL A 125 45.29 -47.63 33.24
CA VAL A 125 45.70 -46.37 32.60
C VAL A 125 44.99 -46.17 31.26
N GLU A 126 44.87 -47.24 30.46
CA GLU A 126 44.10 -47.24 29.21
C GLU A 126 42.63 -46.91 29.46
N ALA A 127 42.02 -47.48 30.52
CA ALA A 127 40.63 -47.19 30.88
C ALA A 127 40.41 -45.71 31.26
N ILE A 128 41.37 -45.06 31.92
CA ILE A 128 41.29 -43.63 32.27
C ILE A 128 41.41 -42.77 31.01
N LEU A 129 42.32 -43.09 30.09
CA LEU A 129 42.46 -42.37 28.82
C LEU A 129 41.22 -42.54 27.92
N GLU A 130 40.65 -43.74 27.88
CA GLU A 130 39.38 -44.01 27.19
C GLU A 130 38.22 -43.24 27.83
N ALA A 131 38.16 -43.16 29.17
CA ALA A 131 37.15 -42.35 29.86
C ALA A 131 37.30 -40.86 29.54
N LYS A 132 38.52 -40.33 29.51
CA LYS A 132 38.78 -38.92 29.16
C LYS A 132 38.38 -38.60 27.73
N THR A 133 38.77 -39.43 26.76
CA THR A 133 38.38 -39.24 25.36
C THR A 133 36.86 -39.33 25.16
N ARG A 134 36.17 -40.22 25.88
CA ARG A 134 34.70 -40.25 25.89
C ARG A 134 34.07 -39.02 26.52
N ALA A 135 34.68 -38.46 27.57
CA ALA A 135 34.21 -37.22 28.19
C ALA A 135 34.34 -36.03 27.22
N GLU A 136 35.48 -35.90 26.52
CA GLU A 136 35.70 -34.88 25.49
C GLU A 136 34.68 -35.02 24.33
N GLN A 137 34.45 -36.24 23.85
CA GLN A 137 33.42 -36.52 22.83
C GLN A 137 32.00 -36.16 23.31
N ALA A 138 31.67 -36.43 24.58
CA ALA A 138 30.39 -36.06 25.15
C ALA A 138 30.24 -34.53 25.23
N GLU A 139 31.30 -33.81 25.59
CA GLU A 139 31.32 -32.35 25.62
C GLU A 139 31.10 -31.73 24.23
N ASP A 140 31.75 -32.28 23.19
CA ASP A 140 31.55 -31.84 21.82
C ASP A 140 30.12 -32.13 21.31
N LEU A 141 29.54 -33.28 21.66
CA LEU A 141 28.15 -33.60 21.35
C LEU A 141 27.18 -32.64 22.04
N LEU A 142 27.44 -32.28 23.31
CA LEU A 142 26.64 -31.27 24.04
C LEU A 142 26.75 -29.89 23.38
N ARG A 143 27.96 -29.50 22.91
CA ARG A 143 28.15 -28.23 22.21
C ARG A 143 27.38 -28.18 20.88
N VAL A 144 27.38 -29.27 20.12
CA VAL A 144 26.60 -29.40 18.88
C VAL A 144 25.10 -29.35 19.19
N ALA A 145 24.63 -30.10 20.19
CA ALA A 145 23.23 -30.12 20.62
C ALA A 145 22.74 -28.71 21.04
N HIS A 146 23.56 -27.98 21.80
CA HIS A 146 23.25 -26.61 22.21
C HIS A 146 23.18 -25.65 21.01
N LYS A 147 24.10 -25.78 20.05
CA LYS A 147 24.07 -24.99 18.81
C LYS A 147 22.80 -25.26 18.00
N THR A 148 22.44 -26.54 17.82
CA THR A 148 21.22 -26.92 17.09
C THR A 148 19.95 -26.47 17.80
N SER A 149 19.93 -26.47 19.15
CA SER A 149 18.82 -25.95 19.94
C SER A 149 18.65 -24.44 19.74
N ASN A 150 19.75 -23.68 19.79
CA ASN A 150 19.71 -22.23 19.52
C ASN A 150 19.23 -21.90 18.11
N GLU A 151 19.68 -22.65 17.10
CA GLU A 151 19.21 -22.48 15.71
C GLU A 151 17.71 -22.80 15.58
N ALA A 152 17.23 -23.85 16.25
CA ALA A 152 15.81 -24.19 16.27
C ALA A 152 14.96 -23.10 16.95
N GLU A 153 15.42 -22.54 18.07
CA GLU A 153 14.72 -21.45 18.76
C GLU A 153 14.71 -20.16 17.93
N GLN A 154 15.80 -19.85 17.23
CA GLN A 154 15.83 -18.73 16.27
C GLN A 154 14.83 -18.93 15.13
N GLN A 155 14.74 -20.14 14.58
CA GLN A 155 13.75 -20.47 13.54
C GLN A 155 12.32 -20.36 14.06
N ARG A 156 12.07 -20.81 15.30
CA ARG A 156 10.77 -20.66 15.98
C ARG A 156 10.40 -19.19 16.15
N ALA A 157 11.31 -18.37 16.68
CA ALA A 157 11.08 -16.94 16.85
C ALA A 157 10.79 -16.24 15.51
N ALA A 158 11.52 -16.60 14.45
CA ALA A 158 11.27 -16.06 13.11
C ALA A 158 9.90 -16.48 12.55
N ALA A 159 9.47 -17.73 12.79
CA ALA A 159 8.17 -18.23 12.39
C ALA A 159 7.02 -17.56 13.17
N GLU A 160 7.18 -17.34 14.48
CA GLU A 160 6.22 -16.60 15.32
C GLU A 160 6.08 -15.15 14.86
N GLN A 161 7.19 -14.47 14.55
CA GLN A 161 7.15 -13.12 13.97
C GLN A 161 6.44 -13.10 12.61
N ALA A 162 6.66 -14.10 11.75
CA ALA A 162 5.99 -14.19 10.45
C ALA A 162 4.48 -14.43 10.60
N LEU A 163 4.05 -15.26 11.56
CA LEU A 163 2.65 -15.45 11.90
C LEU A 163 2.02 -14.14 12.43
N GLY A 164 2.69 -13.44 13.35
CA GLY A 164 2.23 -12.14 13.85
C GLY A 164 2.05 -11.11 12.74
N ARG A 165 2.97 -11.03 11.78
CA ARG A 165 2.82 -10.17 10.59
C ARG A 165 1.60 -10.57 9.74
N SER A 166 1.35 -11.87 9.57
CA SER A 166 0.20 -12.37 8.81
C SER A 166 -1.13 -12.08 9.52
N GLU A 167 -1.19 -12.23 10.84
CA GLU A 167 -2.36 -11.93 11.66
C GLU A 167 -2.69 -10.43 11.66
N ASN A 168 -1.67 -9.58 11.85
CA ASN A 168 -1.83 -8.13 11.74
C ASN A 168 -2.34 -7.71 10.36
N ALA A 169 -1.83 -8.31 9.28
CA ALA A 169 -2.32 -8.06 7.92
C ALA A 169 -3.78 -8.50 7.74
N ARG A 170 -4.17 -9.66 8.30
CA ARG A 170 -5.56 -10.14 8.28
C ARG A 170 -6.49 -9.22 9.07
N GLU A 171 -6.07 -8.74 10.23
CA GLU A 171 -6.86 -7.79 11.03
C GLU A 171 -7.01 -6.45 10.29
N HIS A 172 -5.94 -5.94 9.69
CA HIS A 172 -6.00 -4.73 8.88
C HIS A 172 -6.98 -4.87 7.71
N LEU A 173 -6.96 -6.02 7.01
CA LEU A 173 -7.94 -6.30 5.96
C LEU A 173 -9.37 -6.39 6.51
N ARG A 174 -9.60 -7.06 7.64
CA ARG A 174 -10.92 -7.11 8.29
C ARG A 174 -11.45 -5.72 8.62
N ARG A 175 -10.61 -4.84 9.18
CA ARG A 175 -10.98 -3.44 9.48
C ARG A 175 -11.37 -2.69 8.20
N ARG A 176 -10.56 -2.78 7.14
CA ARG A 176 -10.87 -2.16 5.84
C ARG A 176 -12.16 -2.67 5.21
N TYR A 177 -12.41 -3.98 5.25
CA TYR A 177 -13.67 -4.53 4.73
C TYR A 177 -14.87 -4.11 5.58
N GLY A 178 -14.72 -4.02 6.91
CA GLY A 178 -15.78 -3.52 7.79
C GLY A 178 -16.09 -2.03 7.59
N GLU A 179 -15.08 -1.22 7.28
CA GLU A 179 -15.27 0.18 6.87
C GLU A 179 -15.97 0.29 5.51
N ALA A 180 -15.54 -0.50 4.52
CA ALA A 180 -16.18 -0.54 3.21
C ALA A 180 -17.64 -0.99 3.27
N ALA A 181 -17.97 -1.98 4.13
CA ALA A 181 -19.34 -2.43 4.33
C ALA A 181 -20.23 -1.33 4.92
N ARG A 182 -19.73 -0.61 5.94
CA ARG A 182 -20.44 0.55 6.53
C ARG A 182 -20.63 1.68 5.52
N ALA A 183 -19.64 1.95 4.68
CA ALA A 183 -19.76 2.95 3.62
C ALA A 183 -20.81 2.55 2.56
N ALA A 184 -20.90 1.26 2.22
CA ALA A 184 -21.92 0.75 1.31
C ALA A 184 -23.33 0.89 1.91
N GLU A 185 -23.53 0.54 3.18
CA GLU A 185 -24.80 0.71 3.89
C GLU A 185 -25.24 2.19 3.95
N GLN A 186 -24.30 3.10 4.22
CA GLN A 186 -24.57 4.53 4.18
C GLN A 186 -24.96 5.02 2.78
N ALA A 187 -24.29 4.53 1.73
CA ALA A 187 -24.64 4.86 0.35
C ALA A 187 -26.05 4.36 -0.01
N GLU A 188 -26.41 3.14 0.39
CA GLU A 188 -27.76 2.60 0.23
C GLU A 188 -28.81 3.45 0.97
N ALA A 189 -28.54 3.86 2.20
CA ALA A 189 -29.42 4.74 2.95
C ALA A 189 -29.65 6.10 2.24
N VAL A 190 -28.58 6.72 1.73
CA VAL A 190 -28.66 7.99 0.98
C VAL A 190 -29.44 7.82 -0.33
N THR A 191 -29.23 6.71 -1.06
CA THR A 191 -30.00 6.45 -2.29
C THR A 191 -31.48 6.21 -2.00
N ALA A 192 -31.82 5.49 -0.92
CA ALA A 192 -33.19 5.28 -0.48
C ALA A 192 -33.87 6.59 -0.08
N GLU A 193 -33.18 7.46 0.67
CA GLU A 193 -33.69 8.78 1.04
C GLU A 193 -33.90 9.66 -0.21
N THR A 194 -32.94 9.68 -1.12
CA THR A 194 -33.04 10.42 -2.39
C THR A 194 -34.26 9.96 -3.19
N LYS A 195 -34.51 8.64 -3.26
CA LYS A 195 -35.70 8.09 -3.92
C LYS A 195 -37.00 8.58 -3.25
N ARG A 196 -37.07 8.52 -1.91
CA ARG A 196 -38.24 9.03 -1.15
C ARG A 196 -38.47 10.53 -1.38
N LEU A 197 -37.42 11.33 -1.54
CA LEU A 197 -37.52 12.75 -1.87
C LEU A 197 -38.04 12.97 -3.29
N MET A 198 -37.56 12.18 -4.27
CA MET A 198 -38.06 12.23 -5.64
C MET A 198 -39.53 11.79 -5.74
N ASP A 199 -39.93 10.75 -5.01
CA ASP A 199 -41.32 10.29 -4.96
C ASP A 199 -42.23 11.36 -4.35
N ARG A 200 -41.80 11.99 -3.24
CA ARG A 200 -42.52 13.13 -2.64
C ARG A 200 -42.67 14.29 -3.62
N ARG A 201 -41.59 14.68 -4.30
CA ARG A 201 -41.61 15.75 -5.30
C ARG A 201 -42.55 15.42 -6.47
N THR A 202 -42.53 14.17 -6.94
CA THR A 202 -43.39 13.71 -8.03
C THR A 202 -44.87 13.76 -7.62
N ARG A 203 -45.20 13.35 -6.39
CA ARG A 203 -46.54 13.48 -5.84
C ARG A 203 -46.99 14.94 -5.77
N THR A 204 -46.16 15.84 -5.22
CA THR A 204 -46.48 17.27 -5.15
C THR A 204 -46.67 17.90 -6.53
N LEU A 205 -45.87 17.51 -7.53
CA LEU A 205 -46.04 17.98 -8.91
C LEU A 205 -47.36 17.49 -9.53
N ARG A 206 -47.74 16.24 -9.26
CA ARG A 206 -49.02 15.67 -9.71
C ARG A 206 -50.22 16.39 -9.08
N GLU A 207 -50.21 16.59 -7.77
CA GLU A 207 -51.27 17.33 -7.06
C GLU A 207 -51.41 18.77 -7.57
N ARG A 208 -50.29 19.43 -7.91
CA ARG A 208 -50.30 20.76 -8.53
C ARG A 208 -50.88 20.74 -9.93
N ALA A 209 -50.58 19.71 -10.73
CA ALA A 209 -51.14 19.56 -12.07
C ALA A 209 -52.67 19.34 -12.00
N GLU A 210 -53.13 18.45 -11.13
CA GLU A 210 -54.56 18.19 -10.90
C GLU A 210 -55.31 19.42 -10.38
N ARG A 211 -54.66 20.27 -9.56
CA ARG A 211 -55.23 21.56 -9.14
C ARG A 211 -55.31 22.55 -10.31
N ALA A 212 -54.24 22.69 -11.09
CA ALA A 212 -54.21 23.58 -12.24
C ALA A 212 -55.23 23.19 -13.32
N GLU A 213 -55.48 21.89 -13.52
CA GLU A 213 -56.53 21.39 -14.42
C GLU A 213 -57.93 21.79 -13.95
N ARG A 214 -58.20 21.72 -12.63
CA ARG A 214 -59.46 22.19 -12.04
C ARG A 214 -59.63 23.71 -12.21
N ASP A 215 -58.59 24.48 -11.88
CA ASP A 215 -58.62 25.95 -12.03
C ASP A 215 -58.86 26.36 -13.50
N LEU A 216 -58.23 25.65 -14.45
CA LEU A 216 -58.45 25.84 -15.89
C LEU A 216 -59.88 25.50 -16.32
N ALA A 217 -60.48 24.47 -15.74
CA ALA A 217 -61.88 24.13 -16.01
C ALA A 217 -62.82 25.25 -15.55
N THR A 218 -62.63 25.75 -14.32
CA THR A 218 -63.41 26.88 -13.77
C THR A 218 -63.24 28.16 -14.61
N LEU A 219 -62.01 28.48 -15.03
CA LEU A 219 -61.76 29.66 -15.87
C LEU A 219 -62.43 29.55 -17.24
N ARG A 220 -62.42 28.36 -17.86
CA ARG A 220 -63.11 28.13 -19.14
C ARG A 220 -64.61 28.28 -19.01
N GLU A 221 -65.18 27.82 -17.91
CA GLU A 221 -66.60 27.99 -17.60
C GLU A 221 -66.96 29.47 -17.44
N GLY A 222 -66.22 30.22 -16.62
CA GLY A 222 -66.45 31.66 -16.46
C GLY A 222 -66.29 32.46 -17.76
N VAL A 223 -65.32 32.12 -18.63
CA VAL A 223 -65.17 32.75 -19.94
C VAL A 223 -66.38 32.49 -20.84
N ARG A 224 -66.94 31.27 -20.81
CA ARG A 224 -68.17 30.95 -21.55
C ARG A 224 -69.37 31.74 -21.04
N GLU A 225 -69.51 31.87 -19.72
CA GLU A 225 -70.60 32.65 -19.11
C GLU A 225 -70.55 34.13 -19.52
N CYS A 226 -69.36 34.69 -19.71
CA CYS A 226 -69.17 36.05 -20.21
C CYS A 226 -69.28 36.18 -21.75
N GLY A 227 -69.62 35.12 -22.48
CA GLY A 227 -69.72 35.12 -23.95
C GLY A 227 -68.38 35.14 -24.69
N GLY A 228 -67.26 34.90 -24.00
CA GLY A 228 -65.94 34.83 -24.59
C GLY A 228 -65.60 33.44 -25.14
N ASP A 229 -64.63 33.37 -26.06
CA ASP A 229 -64.12 32.10 -26.57
C ASP A 229 -63.17 31.43 -25.55
N PRO A 230 -63.50 30.24 -25.01
CA PRO A 230 -62.66 29.51 -24.07
C PRO A 230 -61.29 29.07 -24.65
N THR A 231 -61.09 29.10 -25.97
CA THR A 231 -59.76 28.84 -26.57
C THR A 231 -58.73 29.92 -26.22
N THR A 232 -59.18 31.13 -25.88
CA THR A 232 -58.30 32.23 -25.44
C THR A 232 -57.50 31.85 -24.20
N VAL A 233 -58.12 31.14 -23.25
CA VAL A 233 -57.46 30.62 -22.04
C VAL A 233 -56.43 29.55 -22.40
N GLN A 234 -56.73 28.70 -23.39
CA GLN A 234 -55.78 27.69 -23.87
C GLN A 234 -54.55 28.34 -24.52
N ASN A 235 -54.74 29.38 -25.32
CA ASN A 235 -53.65 30.09 -25.99
C ASN A 235 -52.70 30.76 -25.00
N VAL A 236 -53.23 31.46 -23.99
CA VAL A 236 -52.41 32.06 -22.92
C VAL A 236 -51.65 30.99 -22.13
N TYR A 237 -52.31 29.87 -21.81
CA TYR A 237 -51.65 28.78 -21.08
C TYR A 237 -50.55 28.10 -21.92
N ALA A 238 -50.76 27.94 -23.23
CA ALA A 238 -49.76 27.41 -24.16
C ALA A 238 -48.54 28.33 -24.24
N GLN A 239 -48.73 29.65 -24.31
CA GLN A 239 -47.64 30.62 -24.29
C GLN A 239 -46.85 30.58 -22.97
N LEU A 240 -47.54 30.55 -21.82
CA LEU A 240 -46.90 30.42 -20.51
C LEU A 240 -46.14 29.10 -20.36
N ARG A 241 -46.71 27.99 -20.86
CA ARG A 241 -46.05 26.68 -20.87
C ARG A 241 -44.79 26.70 -21.74
N MET A 242 -44.86 27.30 -22.93
CA MET A 242 -43.71 27.44 -23.82
C MET A 242 -42.59 28.25 -23.15
N TRP A 243 -42.94 29.37 -22.49
CA TRP A 243 -41.96 30.20 -21.78
C TRP A 243 -41.33 29.47 -20.58
N ARG A 244 -42.14 28.77 -19.77
CA ARG A 244 -41.63 27.91 -18.69
C ARG A 244 -40.72 26.80 -19.18
N ASN A 245 -41.09 26.11 -20.26
CA ASN A 245 -40.26 25.06 -20.85
C ASN A 245 -38.92 25.62 -21.34
N SER A 246 -38.94 26.79 -21.98
CA SER A 246 -37.71 27.47 -22.42
C SER A 246 -36.80 27.84 -21.24
N ALA A 247 -37.38 28.40 -20.17
CA ALA A 247 -36.66 28.71 -18.94
C ALA A 247 -36.06 27.47 -18.26
N GLN A 248 -36.84 26.37 -18.15
CA GLN A 248 -36.36 25.10 -17.59
C GLN A 248 -35.23 24.49 -18.43
N GLN A 249 -35.33 24.55 -19.76
CA GLN A 249 -34.26 24.09 -20.65
C GLN A 249 -33.00 24.94 -20.51
N ALA A 250 -33.14 26.27 -20.38
CA ALA A 250 -32.02 27.16 -20.10
C ALA A 250 -31.35 26.84 -18.76
N GLU A 251 -32.13 26.59 -17.70
CA GLU A 251 -31.61 26.20 -16.40
C GLU A 251 -30.92 24.82 -16.43
N HIS A 252 -31.49 23.85 -17.13
CA HIS A 252 -30.88 22.53 -17.32
C HIS A 252 -29.55 22.62 -18.08
N ARG A 253 -29.48 23.45 -19.15
CA ARG A 253 -28.22 23.74 -19.85
C ARG A 253 -27.19 24.38 -18.91
N ALA A 254 -27.60 25.39 -18.14
CA ALA A 254 -26.72 26.03 -17.16
C ALA A 254 -26.22 25.05 -16.08
N ALA A 255 -27.08 24.15 -15.59
CA ALA A 255 -26.69 23.11 -14.65
C ALA A 255 -25.66 22.14 -15.23
N ARG A 256 -25.83 21.71 -16.49
CA ARG A 256 -24.86 20.88 -17.22
C ARG A 256 -23.52 21.60 -17.37
N TYR A 257 -23.52 22.88 -17.75
CA TYR A 257 -22.30 23.68 -17.84
C TYR A 257 -21.58 23.83 -16.49
N ARG A 258 -22.32 24.05 -15.39
CA ARG A 258 -21.75 24.09 -14.03
C ARG A 258 -21.09 22.77 -13.65
N LEU A 259 -21.74 21.64 -13.97
CA LEU A 259 -21.21 20.29 -13.71
C LEU A 259 -19.94 20.02 -14.51
N ALA A 260 -19.95 20.34 -15.81
CA ALA A 260 -18.77 20.22 -16.68
C ALA A 260 -17.62 21.11 -16.19
N TRP A 261 -17.91 22.37 -15.80
CA TRP A 261 -16.90 23.28 -15.26
C TRP A 261 -16.29 22.76 -13.95
N MET A 262 -17.10 22.22 -13.04
CA MET A 262 -16.61 21.60 -11.80
C MET A 262 -15.76 20.36 -12.06
N ALA A 263 -16.12 19.53 -13.05
CA ALA A 263 -15.32 18.38 -13.47
C ALA A 263 -13.96 18.83 -14.01
N CYS A 264 -13.92 19.75 -14.99
CA CYS A 264 -12.67 20.31 -15.52
C CYS A 264 -11.80 20.94 -14.42
N ARG A 265 -12.40 21.56 -13.41
CA ARG A 265 -11.68 22.14 -12.27
C ARG A 265 -11.05 21.06 -11.37
N ARG A 266 -11.73 19.93 -11.16
CA ARG A 266 -11.19 18.78 -10.43
C ARG A 266 -10.06 18.13 -11.20
N ASP A 267 -10.22 17.94 -12.51
CA ASP A 267 -9.18 17.37 -13.37
C ASP A 267 -7.93 18.24 -13.35
N ARG A 268 -8.06 19.56 -13.53
CA ARG A 268 -6.92 20.50 -13.38
C ARG A 268 -6.29 20.50 -11.98
N LYS A 269 -7.00 20.04 -10.95
CA LYS A 269 -6.43 19.89 -9.60
C LYS A 269 -5.69 18.56 -9.49
N ALA A 270 -6.24 17.49 -10.06
CA ALA A 270 -5.58 16.20 -10.17
C ALA A 270 -4.30 16.30 -11.02
N ASP A 271 -4.36 16.96 -12.18
CA ASP A 271 -3.19 17.20 -13.04
C ASP A 271 -2.10 17.98 -12.30
N ARG A 272 -2.49 19.01 -11.53
CA ARG A 272 -1.53 19.77 -10.71
C ARG A 272 -0.93 18.95 -9.57
N ALA A 273 -1.71 18.03 -8.99
CA ALA A 273 -1.20 17.12 -7.96
C ALA A 273 -0.24 16.10 -8.57
N ALA A 274 -0.61 15.49 -9.71
CA ALA A 274 0.26 14.58 -10.45
C ALA A 274 1.57 15.27 -10.90
N MET A 275 1.48 16.49 -11.44
CA MET A 275 2.68 17.28 -11.77
C MET A 275 3.53 17.64 -10.55
N ALA A 276 2.91 17.85 -9.38
CA ALA A 276 3.65 18.10 -8.14
C ALA A 276 4.37 16.83 -7.65
N ASP A 277 3.71 15.67 -7.75
CA ASP A 277 4.29 14.37 -7.46
C ASP A 277 5.43 14.04 -8.44
N GLU A 278 5.31 14.39 -9.72
CA GLU A 278 6.37 14.18 -10.72
C GLU A 278 7.48 15.25 -10.71
N ALA A 279 7.29 16.36 -10.00
CA ALA A 279 8.19 17.51 -10.04
C ALA A 279 9.64 17.15 -9.65
N HIS A 280 9.81 16.21 -8.71
CA HIS A 280 11.14 15.77 -8.28
C HIS A 280 11.84 14.91 -9.35
N ILE A 281 11.08 14.07 -10.07
CA ILE A 281 11.58 13.26 -11.20
C ILE A 281 12.01 14.19 -12.34
N VAL A 282 11.16 15.15 -12.70
CA VAL A 282 11.46 16.16 -13.73
C VAL A 282 12.69 16.99 -13.34
N ALA A 283 12.79 17.41 -12.08
CA ALA A 283 13.98 18.13 -11.60
C ALA A 283 15.25 17.27 -11.63
N ALA A 284 15.15 15.98 -11.30
CA ALA A 284 16.27 15.03 -11.41
C ALA A 284 16.69 14.84 -12.87
N ALA A 285 15.75 14.67 -13.80
CA ALA A 285 15.99 14.60 -15.23
C ALA A 285 16.71 15.85 -15.75
N HIS A 286 16.27 17.05 -15.36
CA HIS A 286 16.95 18.31 -15.71
C HIS A 286 18.37 18.40 -15.15
N ARG A 287 18.61 17.94 -13.91
CA ARG A 287 19.96 17.87 -13.33
C ARG A 287 20.85 16.90 -14.11
N ALA A 288 20.34 15.72 -14.43
CA ALA A 288 21.05 14.71 -15.20
C ALA A 288 21.39 15.22 -16.62
N ALA A 289 20.44 15.86 -17.30
CA ALA A 289 20.68 16.47 -18.62
C ALA A 289 21.72 17.60 -18.57
N ARG A 290 21.68 18.44 -17.52
CA ARG A 290 22.69 19.48 -17.31
C ARG A 290 24.07 18.87 -17.08
N TYR A 291 24.16 17.87 -16.20
CA TYR A 291 25.40 17.17 -15.91
C TYR A 291 25.98 16.47 -17.14
N GLY A 292 25.13 15.78 -17.92
CA GLY A 292 25.52 15.18 -19.21
C GLY A 292 26.03 16.22 -20.21
N SER A 293 25.41 17.41 -20.26
CA SER A 293 25.89 18.52 -21.10
C SER A 293 27.25 19.06 -20.65
N GLU A 294 27.45 19.23 -19.35
CA GLU A 294 28.73 19.67 -18.78
C GLU A 294 29.85 18.66 -19.03
N LEU A 295 29.59 17.37 -18.81
CA LEU A 295 30.53 16.29 -19.13
C LEU A 295 30.86 16.22 -20.63
N PHE A 296 29.86 16.38 -21.49
CA PHE A 296 30.06 16.36 -22.93
C PHE A 296 30.90 17.56 -23.42
N ALA A 297 30.61 18.76 -22.92
CA ALA A 297 31.28 19.99 -23.36
C ALA A 297 32.65 20.22 -22.72
N ALA A 298 32.79 19.92 -21.42
CA ALA A 298 33.95 20.27 -20.61
C ALA A 298 34.73 19.06 -20.07
N GLY A 299 34.34 17.82 -20.44
CA GLY A 299 35.04 16.60 -20.05
C GLY A 299 36.51 16.62 -20.46
N ARG A 300 37.40 16.47 -19.47
CA ARG A 300 38.86 16.49 -19.64
C ARG A 300 39.36 15.22 -20.32
N THR A 301 38.62 14.13 -20.17
CA THR A 301 38.92 12.84 -20.81
C THR A 301 37.89 12.46 -21.86
N GLU A 302 38.25 11.56 -22.77
CA GLU A 302 37.32 11.00 -23.75
C GLU A 302 36.21 10.17 -23.10
N ALA A 303 36.53 9.46 -22.01
CA ALA A 303 35.56 8.69 -21.24
C ALA A 303 34.47 9.58 -20.60
N GLU A 304 34.84 10.75 -20.06
CA GLU A 304 33.88 11.73 -19.51
C GLU A 304 32.95 12.27 -20.60
N ARG A 305 33.49 12.58 -21.79
CA ARG A 305 32.68 13.06 -22.92
C ARG A 305 31.74 11.99 -23.46
N GLU A 306 32.19 10.73 -23.49
CA GLU A 306 31.35 9.60 -23.88
C GLU A 306 30.23 9.35 -22.85
N LEU A 307 30.52 9.44 -21.56
CA LEU A 307 29.51 9.38 -20.51
C LEU A 307 28.47 10.50 -20.67
N GLY A 308 28.92 11.72 -20.95
CA GLY A 308 28.04 12.85 -21.27
C GLY A 308 27.13 12.58 -22.46
N ARG A 309 27.68 12.02 -23.56
CA ARG A 309 26.88 11.60 -24.73
C ARG A 309 25.82 10.58 -24.38
N ARG A 310 26.17 9.53 -23.62
CA ARG A 310 25.23 8.49 -23.21
C ARG A 310 24.09 9.02 -22.35
N ILE A 311 24.40 9.91 -21.39
CA ILE A 311 23.39 10.55 -20.55
C ILE A 311 22.43 11.39 -21.42
N LEU A 312 22.95 12.18 -22.37
CA LEU A 312 22.12 13.00 -23.25
C LEU A 312 21.29 12.17 -24.25
N ALA A 313 21.87 11.10 -24.80
CA ALA A 313 21.19 10.19 -25.71
C ALA A 313 19.95 9.55 -25.06
N ALA A 314 20.03 9.22 -23.76
CA ALA A 314 18.89 8.69 -23.00
C ALA A 314 17.70 9.67 -22.89
N PHE A 315 17.89 10.97 -23.18
CA PHE A 315 16.81 11.97 -23.20
C PHE A 315 16.30 12.31 -24.61
N THR A 316 17.09 12.06 -25.66
CA THR A 316 16.79 12.47 -27.04
C THR A 316 16.36 11.31 -27.92
N GLU A 317 16.79 10.09 -27.61
CA GLU A 317 16.32 8.91 -28.31
C GLU A 317 14.87 8.64 -27.88
N PRO A 318 13.90 8.71 -28.81
CA PRO A 318 12.55 8.29 -28.47
C PRO A 318 12.65 6.86 -27.97
N GLU A 319 12.13 6.57 -26.77
CA GLU A 319 12.05 5.20 -26.29
C GLU A 319 11.52 4.34 -27.44
N PRO A 320 12.22 3.26 -27.83
CA PRO A 320 11.73 2.39 -28.89
C PRO A 320 10.30 2.04 -28.51
N THR A 321 9.37 2.34 -29.42
CA THR A 321 7.94 2.17 -29.18
C THR A 321 7.77 0.79 -28.58
N PRO A 322 7.21 0.63 -27.38
CA PRO A 322 7.26 -0.64 -26.68
C PRO A 322 6.37 -1.64 -27.43
N THR A 323 6.95 -2.33 -28.41
CA THR A 323 6.41 -3.59 -28.92
C THR A 323 6.55 -4.57 -27.76
N ALA A 324 5.50 -4.66 -26.95
CA ALA A 324 5.38 -5.53 -25.79
C ALA A 324 6.62 -5.51 -24.89
N SER A 325 6.62 -4.63 -23.88
CA SER A 325 7.57 -4.63 -22.76
C SER A 325 7.88 -6.07 -22.31
N ALA A 326 9.05 -6.57 -22.75
CA ALA A 326 9.71 -7.67 -22.08
C ALA A 326 10.23 -7.06 -20.78
N ALA A 327 9.63 -7.45 -19.66
CA ALA A 327 10.21 -7.12 -18.37
C ALA A 327 11.68 -7.57 -18.37
N LEU A 328 12.59 -6.66 -18.00
CA LEU A 328 14.00 -6.97 -17.76
C LEU A 328 14.08 -8.29 -17.01
N THR A 329 14.74 -9.27 -17.62
CA THR A 329 14.97 -10.53 -16.96
C THR A 329 15.85 -10.29 -15.73
N VAL A 330 15.73 -11.16 -14.72
CA VAL A 330 16.54 -11.07 -13.50
C VAL A 330 18.04 -11.02 -13.84
N ASP A 331 18.45 -11.71 -14.90
CA ASP A 331 19.83 -11.75 -15.37
C ASP A 331 20.27 -10.41 -16.00
N GLU A 332 19.43 -9.75 -16.78
CA GLU A 332 19.72 -8.42 -17.33
C GLU A 332 19.75 -7.33 -16.25
N ALA A 333 18.89 -7.44 -15.23
CA ALA A 333 18.96 -6.56 -14.07
C ALA A 333 20.25 -6.78 -13.26
N ALA A 334 20.67 -8.04 -13.08
CA ALA A 334 21.92 -8.39 -12.42
C ALA A 334 23.16 -7.89 -13.19
N ASP A 335 23.13 -7.97 -14.52
CA ASP A 335 24.24 -7.49 -15.36
C ASP A 335 24.36 -5.98 -15.37
N ASN A 336 23.24 -5.25 -15.36
CA ASN A 336 23.25 -3.80 -15.18
C ASN A 336 23.84 -3.39 -13.82
N LEU A 337 23.46 -4.08 -12.74
CA LEU A 337 24.03 -3.84 -11.40
C LEU A 337 25.54 -4.14 -11.35
N ARG A 338 26.00 -5.18 -12.03
CA ARG A 338 27.43 -5.51 -12.15
C ARG A 338 28.21 -4.45 -12.94
N GLN A 339 27.64 -3.92 -14.02
CA GLN A 339 28.25 -2.84 -14.79
C GLN A 339 28.36 -1.54 -13.98
N TRP A 340 27.35 -1.21 -13.17
CA TRP A 340 27.38 -0.03 -12.30
C TRP A 340 28.38 -0.15 -11.16
N ALA A 341 28.49 -1.33 -10.55
CA ALA A 341 29.52 -1.62 -9.56
C ALA A 341 30.94 -1.52 -10.15
N ALA A 342 31.14 -2.00 -11.38
CA ALA A 342 32.42 -1.88 -12.09
C ALA A 342 32.79 -0.43 -12.44
N ALA A 343 31.79 0.45 -12.61
CA ALA A 343 31.99 1.89 -12.81
C ALA A 343 32.28 2.66 -11.51
N GLY A 344 32.35 1.97 -10.36
CA GLY A 344 32.66 2.57 -9.07
C GLY A 344 31.50 3.36 -8.45
N ILE A 345 30.27 3.17 -8.93
CA ILE A 345 29.08 3.82 -8.37
C ILE A 345 28.64 3.00 -7.13
N PRO A 346 28.72 3.56 -5.90
CA PRO A 346 28.33 2.83 -4.71
C PRO A 346 26.82 2.54 -4.75
N ALA A 347 26.42 1.28 -4.59
CA ALA A 347 25.00 0.89 -4.56
C ALA A 347 24.20 1.61 -3.45
N ALA A 348 24.87 2.10 -2.40
CA ALA A 348 24.29 2.90 -1.34
C ALA A 348 23.73 4.25 -1.83
N ASP A 349 24.32 4.85 -2.86
CA ASP A 349 23.89 6.14 -3.40
C ASP A 349 22.61 6.02 -4.25
N LEU A 350 22.29 4.80 -4.73
CA LEU A 350 21.09 4.50 -5.51
C LEU A 350 19.88 4.15 -4.64
N LEU A 351 20.11 3.81 -3.36
CA LEU A 351 19.08 3.38 -2.41
C LEU A 351 18.90 4.34 -1.23
N ALA A 352 19.66 5.44 -1.18
CA ALA A 352 19.46 6.48 -0.19
C ALA A 352 18.07 7.12 -0.39
N GLU A 353 17.18 6.92 0.58
CA GLU A 353 15.94 7.70 0.65
C GLU A 353 16.31 9.19 0.78
N PRO A 354 15.69 10.10 0.01
CA PRO A 354 15.97 11.51 0.13
C PRO A 354 15.62 12.00 1.54
N ASP A 355 16.49 12.83 2.13
CA ASP A 355 16.23 13.52 3.40
C ASP A 355 14.81 14.12 3.37
N GLU A 356 14.00 13.75 4.36
CA GLU A 356 12.62 14.20 4.51
C GLU A 356 12.57 15.74 4.49
N PRO A 357 11.93 16.39 3.51
CA PRO A 357 11.82 17.84 3.53
C PRO A 357 11.00 18.25 4.76
N THR A 358 11.58 19.10 5.60
CA THR A 358 10.92 19.72 6.74
C THR A 358 9.56 20.27 6.33
N ARG A 359 8.49 19.70 6.92
CA ARG A 359 7.10 20.09 6.64
C ARG A 359 6.93 21.61 6.81
N PRO A 360 6.38 22.33 5.82
CA PRO A 360 6.11 23.74 6.01
C PRO A 360 4.96 23.95 7.01
N VAL A 361 5.20 24.85 7.95
CA VAL A 361 4.23 25.32 8.94
C VAL A 361 3.22 26.25 8.26
N SER A 362 1.93 25.94 8.44
CA SER A 362 0.71 26.72 8.17
C SER A 362 0.00 26.58 6.80
N LEU A 363 -1.29 26.23 6.89
CA LEU A 363 -2.27 26.08 5.82
C LEU A 363 -2.92 27.43 5.44
N GLY A 364 -2.15 28.34 4.84
CA GLY A 364 -2.69 29.57 4.28
C GLY A 364 -3.40 29.35 2.94
N ARG A 365 -4.67 29.80 2.79
CA ARG A 365 -5.38 29.80 1.50
C ARG A 365 -4.67 30.73 0.50
N PRO A 366 -4.52 30.34 -0.79
CA PRO A 366 -3.97 31.25 -1.80
C PRO A 366 -4.91 32.43 -2.06
N CYS A 367 -4.34 33.63 -2.16
CA CYS A 367 -5.06 34.85 -2.55
C CYS A 367 -5.63 34.68 -3.97
N ALA A 368 -6.93 34.96 -4.15
CA ALA A 368 -7.64 34.69 -5.40
C ALA A 368 -7.28 35.64 -6.56
N TYR A 369 -6.49 36.68 -6.32
CA TYR A 369 -6.36 37.82 -7.24
C TYR A 369 -4.98 37.99 -7.90
N CYS A 370 -3.95 37.27 -7.48
CA CYS A 370 -2.61 37.38 -8.08
C CYS A 370 -2.22 36.11 -8.84
N GLY A 371 -1.86 36.26 -10.12
CA GLY A 371 -1.56 35.16 -11.06
C GLY A 371 -0.15 34.54 -10.93
N HIS A 372 0.51 34.66 -9.78
CA HIS A 372 1.88 34.16 -9.59
C HIS A 372 1.89 32.86 -8.78
N ALA A 373 2.73 31.90 -9.18
CA ALA A 373 2.72 30.54 -8.65
C ALA A 373 3.19 30.40 -7.20
N ARG A 374 3.86 31.41 -6.63
CA ARG A 374 4.46 31.35 -5.29
C ARG A 374 4.50 32.73 -4.65
N ASN A 375 3.51 33.08 -3.84
CA ASN A 375 3.69 34.07 -2.78
C ASN A 375 2.78 33.72 -1.60
N HIS A 376 3.37 33.70 -0.40
CA HIS A 376 2.69 33.50 0.87
C HIS A 376 2.99 34.73 1.72
N HIS A 377 2.10 35.72 1.67
CA HIS A 377 2.16 36.87 2.56
C HIS A 377 0.79 37.06 3.23
N PRO A 378 0.75 37.55 4.48
CA PRO A 378 -0.49 37.92 5.13
C PRO A 378 -1.20 39.05 4.36
N CYS A 379 -2.54 39.09 4.40
CA CYS A 379 -3.31 40.18 3.81
C CYS A 379 -2.81 41.53 4.36
N GLY A 380 -2.39 42.44 3.46
CA GLY A 380 -1.91 43.78 3.80
C GLY A 380 -0.38 43.96 3.80
N GLY A 381 0.41 42.90 3.61
CA GLY A 381 1.87 43.00 3.47
C GLY A 381 2.35 43.52 2.11
N PRO A 382 3.54 44.14 2.02
CA PRO A 382 4.14 44.53 0.75
C PRO A 382 4.48 43.28 -0.09
N CYS A 383 4.17 43.34 -1.39
CA CYS A 383 4.54 42.28 -2.33
C CYS A 383 6.05 42.35 -2.59
N CYS A 384 6.78 41.26 -2.33
CA CYS A 384 8.24 41.18 -2.50
C CYS A 384 8.73 41.24 -3.96
N VAL A 385 7.83 41.39 -4.95
CA VAL A 385 8.17 41.46 -6.38
C VAL A 385 7.74 42.80 -7.02
N GLY A 386 7.09 43.69 -6.26
CA GLY A 386 6.65 45.00 -6.74
C GLY A 386 7.34 46.15 -6.00
N ASN A 387 7.63 47.25 -6.69
CA ASN A 387 8.07 48.48 -6.06
C ASN A 387 7.01 48.98 -5.05
N THR A 388 7.41 49.86 -4.13
CA THR A 388 6.56 50.39 -3.04
C THR A 388 5.27 51.08 -3.49
N GLU A 389 5.11 51.33 -4.79
CA GLU A 389 3.94 51.96 -5.41
C GLU A 389 2.84 50.97 -5.78
N THR A 390 3.14 49.67 -5.89
CA THR A 390 2.18 48.63 -6.31
C THR A 390 1.68 47.80 -5.12
N ARG A 391 0.78 48.38 -4.31
CA ARG A 391 0.00 47.59 -3.35
C ARG A 391 -0.97 46.68 -4.10
N CYS A 392 -1.10 45.43 -3.64
CA CYS A 392 -2.03 44.44 -4.18
C CYS A 392 -3.47 45.03 -4.24
N GLY A 393 -3.97 45.32 -5.44
CA GLY A 393 -5.27 45.93 -5.70
C GLY A 393 -6.47 45.00 -5.42
N CYS A 394 -6.57 44.46 -4.21
CA CYS A 394 -7.77 43.76 -3.76
C CYS A 394 -8.87 44.79 -3.47
N PRO A 395 -10.03 44.75 -4.16
CA PRO A 395 -11.09 45.75 -4.01
C PRO A 395 -11.87 45.67 -2.69
N THR A 396 -11.55 44.72 -1.80
CA THR A 396 -12.22 44.54 -0.50
C THR A 396 -11.80 45.54 0.58
N PHE A 397 -10.91 46.48 0.28
CA PHE A 397 -10.59 47.62 1.14
C PHE A 397 -10.60 48.91 0.31
N THR A 398 -11.78 49.50 0.15
CA THR A 398 -11.88 50.96 -0.04
C THR A 398 -11.34 51.62 1.23
N ALA A 399 -10.29 52.42 1.07
CA ALA A 399 -9.79 53.27 2.15
C ALA A 399 -10.94 54.11 2.70
N ALA A 400 -11.09 54.12 4.03
CA ALA A 400 -11.94 55.08 4.70
C ALA A 400 -11.48 56.49 4.32
N GLU A 401 -12.43 57.38 4.01
CA GLU A 401 -12.19 58.79 3.77
C GLU A 401 -11.32 59.39 4.89
N PRO A 402 -10.31 60.23 4.57
CA PRO A 402 -9.63 60.99 5.60
C PRO A 402 -10.61 62.01 6.20
N ALA A 403 -10.74 61.96 7.52
CA ALA A 403 -11.48 62.97 8.28
C ALA A 403 -10.91 64.37 7.95
N HIS A 404 -11.78 65.25 7.47
CA HIS A 404 -11.50 66.68 7.37
C HIS A 404 -11.15 67.22 8.76
N GLN A 405 -9.99 67.87 8.86
CA GLN A 405 -9.71 68.90 9.86
C GLN A 405 -10.36 70.21 9.45
#